data_AF-A0A5P9CDA5-F1
#
_entry.id   AF-A0A5P9CDA5-F1
#
_cell.length_a   1.000
_cell.length_b   1.000
_cell.length_c   1.000
_cell.angle_alpha   90.00
_cell.angle_beta   90.00
_cell.angle_gamma   90.00
#
_symmetry.space_group_name_H-M   'P 1'
#
loop_
_entity.id
_entity.type
_entity.pdbx_description
1 polymer ?
#
loop_
_entity_poly.entity_id
_entity_poly.type
_entity_poly.pdbx_seq_one_letter_code
_entity_poly.pdbx_strand_id
1 'polypeptide(L)'
;MLFSLVEGRHTNPQIQARCAQALINACQHLMRSKPPEAENWRVTAVICLPDFFTSEVCLYLDEDYFQAHTRASVSEYGNSRHLTPLSLSKAWSLQLADGCGELGTEIDYLDEDQPNGRFIAQRWYFGEVMPR
;
A
#
# COMPACT_ATOMS: atom_id res chain seq x y z
N MET A 1 9.02 24.93 2.69
CA MET A 1 8.19 23.85 3.25
C MET A 1 7.05 23.60 2.27
N LEU A 2 7.09 22.47 1.54
CA LEU A 2 5.93 21.99 0.80
C LEU A 2 4.93 21.53 1.86
N PHE A 3 3.80 22.21 1.97
CA PHE A 3 2.68 21.71 2.75
C PHE A 3 2.07 20.58 1.94
N SER A 4 2.21 19.34 2.43
CA SER A 4 1.63 18.15 1.85
C SER A 4 0.10 18.31 1.82
N LEU A 5 -0.49 18.34 0.63
CA LEU A 5 -1.92 18.63 0.42
C LEU A 5 -2.89 17.62 1.07
N VAL A 6 -2.36 16.51 1.61
CA VAL A 6 -3.15 15.39 2.17
C VAL A 6 -2.70 15.03 3.60
N GLU A 7 -2.20 15.99 4.37
CA GLU A 7 -1.96 15.81 5.82
C GLU A 7 -3.21 16.15 6.65
N GLY A 8 -3.26 15.62 7.89
CA GLY A 8 -4.44 15.61 8.78
C GLY A 8 -5.08 16.97 9.09
N ARG A 9 -4.42 18.10 8.81
CA ARG A 9 -5.01 19.44 8.96
C ARG A 9 -5.92 19.86 7.80
N HIS A 10 -5.83 19.19 6.64
CA HIS A 10 -6.56 19.53 5.41
C HIS A 10 -7.31 18.35 4.77
N THR A 11 -7.21 17.15 5.34
CA THR A 11 -7.91 15.95 4.87
C THR A 11 -8.86 15.40 5.93
N ASN A 12 -9.80 14.56 5.53
CA ASN A 12 -10.66 13.80 6.41
C ASN A 12 -10.75 12.35 5.91
N PRO A 13 -11.25 11.40 6.73
CA PRO A 13 -11.33 10.00 6.32
C PRO A 13 -12.08 9.78 5.00
N GLN A 14 -13.11 10.59 4.71
CA GLN A 14 -13.87 10.49 3.45
C GLN A 14 -13.03 10.90 2.23
N ILE A 15 -12.20 11.95 2.35
CA ILE A 15 -11.28 12.37 1.29
C ILE A 15 -10.21 11.30 1.09
N GLN A 16 -9.61 10.79 2.17
CA GLN A 16 -8.61 9.72 2.08
C GLN A 16 -9.18 8.46 1.41
N ALA A 17 -10.39 8.05 1.78
CA ALA A 17 -11.07 6.91 1.13
C ALA A 17 -11.31 7.14 -0.37
N ARG A 18 -11.70 8.36 -0.78
CA ARG A 18 -11.86 8.71 -2.20
C ARG A 18 -10.53 8.68 -2.95
N CYS A 19 -9.47 9.22 -2.37
CA CYS A 19 -8.12 9.17 -2.96
C CYS A 19 -7.61 7.72 -3.07
N ALA A 20 -7.81 6.91 -2.03
CA ALA A 20 -7.46 5.49 -2.05
C ALA A 20 -8.24 4.75 -3.15
N GLN A 21 -9.54 5.01 -3.27
CA GLN A 21 -10.35 4.42 -4.34
C GLN A 21 -9.84 4.82 -5.73
N ALA A 22 -9.40 6.07 -5.92
CA ALA A 22 -8.86 6.52 -7.20
C ALA A 22 -7.55 5.77 -7.56
N LEU A 23 -6.66 5.57 -6.59
CA LEU A 23 -5.44 4.77 -6.78
C LEU A 23 -5.75 3.30 -7.09
N ILE A 24 -6.70 2.71 -6.37
CA ILE A 24 -7.17 1.34 -6.59
C ILE A 24 -7.78 1.19 -7.99
N ASN A 25 -8.62 2.14 -8.41
CA ASN A 25 -9.21 2.14 -9.76
C ASN A 25 -8.11 2.19 -10.84
N ALA A 26 -7.11 3.06 -10.66
CA ALA A 26 -5.97 3.16 -11.58
C ALA A 26 -5.18 1.83 -11.65
N CYS A 27 -4.90 1.22 -10.50
CA CYS A 27 -4.29 -0.10 -10.42
C CYS A 27 -5.12 -1.16 -11.18
N GLN A 28 -6.43 -1.23 -10.94
CA GLN A 28 -7.31 -2.19 -11.60
C GLN A 28 -7.39 -1.99 -13.12
N HIS A 29 -7.34 -0.74 -13.59
CA HIS A 29 -7.24 -0.46 -15.03
C HIS A 29 -5.93 -0.99 -15.61
N LEU A 30 -4.80 -0.73 -14.96
CA LEU A 30 -3.50 -1.24 -15.39
C LEU A 30 -3.43 -2.78 -15.38
N MET A 31 -3.98 -3.44 -14.35
CA MET A 31 -4.09 -4.91 -14.29
C MET A 31 -4.77 -5.49 -15.54
N ARG A 32 -5.87 -4.85 -15.98
CA ARG A 32 -6.65 -5.29 -17.16
C ARG A 32 -6.00 -4.93 -18.49
N SER A 33 -5.15 -3.91 -18.50
CA SER A 33 -4.48 -3.42 -19.70
C SER A 33 -3.09 -4.01 -19.92
N LYS A 34 -2.67 -4.99 -19.10
CA LYS A 34 -1.36 -5.65 -19.27
C LYS A 34 -1.26 -6.31 -20.65
N PRO A 35 -0.19 -6.05 -21.41
CA PRO A 35 0.10 -6.82 -22.62
C PRO A 35 0.53 -8.26 -22.22
N PRO A 36 0.43 -9.25 -23.13
CA PRO A 36 0.78 -10.64 -22.83
C PRO A 36 2.20 -10.81 -22.27
N GLU A 37 3.16 -10.02 -22.72
CA GLU A 37 4.56 -10.08 -22.27
C GLU A 37 4.72 -9.65 -20.80
N ALA A 38 3.73 -8.93 -20.24
CA ALA A 38 3.71 -8.44 -18.88
C ALA A 38 2.80 -9.27 -17.95
N GLU A 39 2.32 -10.44 -18.38
CA GLU A 39 1.44 -11.31 -17.59
C GLU A 39 2.01 -11.57 -16.18
N ASN A 40 3.33 -11.76 -16.09
CA ASN A 40 4.06 -12.02 -14.86
C ASN A 40 4.30 -10.79 -13.98
N TRP A 41 4.12 -9.58 -14.49
CA TRP A 41 4.26 -8.37 -13.67
C TRP A 41 3.07 -8.25 -12.72
N ARG A 42 3.32 -7.73 -11.51
CA ARG A 42 2.26 -7.40 -10.56
C ARG A 42 1.99 -5.92 -10.59
N VAL A 43 0.72 -5.56 -10.65
CA VAL A 43 0.26 -4.19 -10.45
C VAL A 43 -0.39 -4.10 -9.08
N THR A 44 0.04 -3.12 -8.29
CA THR A 44 -0.57 -2.82 -6.99
C THR A 44 -0.78 -1.33 -6.79
N ALA A 45 -1.79 -0.96 -6.00
CA ALA A 45 -1.87 0.33 -5.34
C ALA A 45 -1.49 0.14 -3.86
N VAL A 46 -0.53 0.92 -3.36
CA VAL A 46 -0.20 0.95 -1.94
C VAL A 46 -0.75 2.22 -1.31
N ILE A 47 -1.53 2.05 -0.23
CA ILE A 47 -2.05 3.15 0.58
C ILE A 47 -1.24 3.20 1.88
N CYS A 48 -0.49 4.28 2.07
CA CYS A 48 0.39 4.49 3.21
C CYS A 48 -0.33 5.30 4.29
N LEU A 49 -0.28 4.85 5.55
CA LEU A 49 -0.90 5.53 6.69
C LEU A 49 0.10 5.62 7.86
N PRO A 50 0.17 6.74 8.59
CA PRO A 50 -0.62 7.97 8.40
C PRO A 50 -0.14 8.84 7.22
N ASP A 51 1.04 8.55 6.67
CA ASP A 51 1.61 9.32 5.56
C ASP A 51 0.98 8.95 4.21
N PHE A 52 -0.20 9.52 3.95
CA PHE A 52 -0.94 9.25 2.73
C PHE A 52 -0.22 9.72 1.46
N PHE A 53 0.66 10.72 1.58
CA PHE A 53 1.31 11.33 0.42
C PHE A 53 2.25 10.37 -0.31
N THR A 54 2.82 9.39 0.40
CA THR A 54 3.67 8.33 -0.17
C THR A 54 2.87 7.16 -0.74
N SER A 55 1.55 7.26 -0.84
CA SER A 55 0.72 6.27 -1.52
C SER A 55 0.93 6.34 -3.04
N GLU A 56 1.00 5.19 -3.70
CA GLU A 56 1.36 5.11 -5.11
C GLU A 56 0.77 3.88 -5.80
N VAL A 57 0.86 3.84 -7.13
CA VAL A 57 0.62 2.63 -7.93
C VAL A 57 1.98 2.10 -8.40
N CYS A 58 2.30 0.87 -8.03
CA CYS A 58 3.55 0.21 -8.37
C CYS A 58 3.34 -0.91 -9.39
N LEU A 59 4.25 -0.97 -10.36
CA LEU A 59 4.44 -2.11 -11.25
C LEU A 59 5.69 -2.87 -10.80
N TYR A 60 5.50 -4.09 -10.31
CA TYR A 60 6.58 -4.99 -9.95
C TYR A 60 6.87 -5.91 -11.13
N LEU A 61 8.04 -5.72 -11.73
CA LEU A 61 8.54 -6.53 -12.85
C LEU A 61 9.26 -7.79 -12.37
N ASP A 62 9.62 -7.82 -11.09
CA ASP A 62 10.37 -8.87 -10.42
C ASP A 62 9.61 -9.33 -9.16
N GLU A 63 9.46 -10.64 -9.01
CA GLU A 63 8.70 -11.22 -7.91
C GLU A 63 9.45 -11.06 -6.58
N ASP A 64 10.78 -11.22 -6.56
CA ASP A 64 11.56 -11.09 -5.34
C ASP A 64 11.49 -9.65 -4.81
N TYR A 65 11.49 -8.65 -5.70
CA TYR A 65 11.30 -7.25 -5.35
C TYR A 65 9.90 -7.00 -4.77
N PHE A 66 8.85 -7.59 -5.35
CA PHE A 66 7.50 -7.54 -4.77
C PHE A 66 7.45 -8.16 -3.36
N GLN A 67 8.06 -9.33 -3.21
CA GLN A 67 8.07 -10.05 -1.94
C GLN A 67 8.88 -9.31 -0.87
N ALA A 68 9.98 -8.66 -1.24
CA ALA A 68 10.77 -7.82 -0.33
C ALA A 68 9.95 -6.66 0.27
N HIS A 69 8.96 -6.14 -0.47
CA HIS A 69 8.08 -5.05 -0.02
C HIS A 69 6.89 -5.53 0.80
N THR A 70 6.40 -6.75 0.55
CA THR A 70 5.09 -7.21 1.04
C THR A 70 5.16 -8.32 2.08
N ARG A 71 6.28 -9.04 2.21
CA ARG A 71 6.45 -10.06 3.24
C ARG A 71 6.66 -9.45 4.62
N ALA A 72 6.13 -10.14 5.61
CA ALA A 72 6.53 -9.92 6.99
C ALA A 72 8.02 -10.31 7.16
N SER A 73 8.75 -9.52 7.93
CA SER A 73 10.20 -9.67 8.12
C SER A 73 10.62 -9.13 9.48
N VAL A 74 11.73 -9.63 10.00
CA VAL A 74 12.34 -9.14 11.24
C VAL A 74 13.84 -9.03 11.01
N SER A 75 14.43 -7.89 11.37
CA SER A 75 15.87 -7.63 11.33
C SER A 75 16.29 -6.78 12.53
N GLU A 76 17.59 -6.51 12.65
CA GLU A 76 18.12 -5.57 13.65
C GLU A 76 17.64 -4.11 13.42
N TYR A 77 17.24 -3.78 12.19
CA TYR A 77 16.78 -2.44 11.81
C TYR A 77 15.27 -2.25 11.97
N GLY A 78 14.53 -3.31 12.29
CA GLY A 78 13.11 -3.28 12.59
C GLY A 78 12.34 -4.48 12.05
N ASN A 79 11.02 -4.34 11.96
CA ASN A 79 10.14 -5.43 11.60
C ASN A 79 8.95 -4.98 10.75
N SER A 80 8.42 -5.93 9.97
CA SER A 80 7.14 -5.83 9.30
C SER A 80 6.27 -7.02 9.67
N ARG A 81 4.98 -6.78 9.85
CA ARG A 81 4.00 -7.84 10.15
C ARG A 81 2.71 -7.62 9.35
N HIS A 82 2.07 -8.71 8.96
CA HIS A 82 0.75 -8.64 8.32
C HIS A 82 -0.32 -8.21 9.33
N LEU A 83 -1.25 -7.40 8.85
CA LEU A 83 -2.36 -6.83 9.63
C LEU A 83 -3.61 -7.72 9.61
N THR A 84 -3.55 -8.91 9.04
CA THR A 84 -4.65 -9.89 9.05
C THR A 84 -5.16 -10.13 10.48
N PRO A 85 -6.49 -10.14 10.74
CA PRO A 85 -7.60 -10.12 9.79
C PRO A 85 -8.16 -8.72 9.46
N LEU A 86 -7.44 -7.64 9.76
CA LEU A 86 -7.89 -6.28 9.45
C LEU A 86 -8.00 -6.07 7.93
N SER A 87 -8.90 -5.17 7.55
CA SER A 87 -9.20 -4.84 6.15
C SER A 87 -9.56 -3.37 6.05
N LEU A 88 -8.72 -2.61 5.35
CA LEU A 88 -8.95 -1.22 5.03
C LEU A 88 -10.10 -1.10 4.02
N SER A 89 -10.23 -2.03 3.07
CA SER A 89 -11.36 -2.00 2.12
C SER A 89 -12.71 -2.04 2.83
N LYS A 90 -12.85 -2.91 3.85
CA LYS A 90 -14.05 -2.94 4.70
C LYS A 90 -14.20 -1.68 5.53
N ALA A 91 -13.12 -1.23 6.18
CA ALA A 91 -13.17 -0.06 7.05
C ALA A 91 -13.56 1.22 6.30
N TRP A 92 -13.13 1.35 5.04
CA TRP A 92 -13.32 2.55 4.22
C TRP A 92 -14.36 2.37 3.10
N SER A 93 -15.05 1.22 3.06
CA SER A 93 -16.03 0.87 2.02
C SER A 93 -15.47 0.96 0.60
N LEU A 94 -14.19 0.60 0.42
CA LEU A 94 -13.51 0.59 -0.88
C LEU A 94 -14.00 -0.57 -1.73
N GLN A 95 -14.09 -0.33 -3.04
CA GLN A 95 -14.57 -1.28 -4.03
C GLN A 95 -13.39 -1.98 -4.69
N LEU A 96 -13.39 -3.31 -4.64
CA LEU A 96 -12.39 -4.17 -5.27
C LEU A 96 -13.07 -4.98 -6.39
N ALA A 97 -12.48 -4.97 -7.58
CA ALA A 97 -12.91 -5.82 -8.69
C ALA A 97 -12.39 -7.26 -8.52
N ASP A 98 -12.99 -8.20 -9.25
CA ASP A 98 -12.51 -9.59 -9.28
C ASP A 98 -11.02 -9.67 -9.62
N GLY A 99 -10.30 -10.54 -8.90
CA GLY A 99 -8.85 -10.69 -9.01
C GLY A 99 -8.02 -9.60 -8.29
N CYS A 100 -8.65 -8.56 -7.74
CA CYS A 100 -7.99 -7.55 -6.91
C CYS A 100 -8.01 -7.98 -5.44
N GLY A 101 -6.86 -8.38 -4.92
CA GLY A 101 -6.67 -8.72 -3.51
C GLY A 101 -6.35 -7.51 -2.64
N GLU A 102 -6.31 -7.74 -1.33
CA GLU A 102 -5.91 -6.78 -0.30
C GLU A 102 -4.87 -7.43 0.63
N LEU A 103 -3.82 -6.69 0.98
CA LEU A 103 -2.79 -7.09 1.95
C LEU A 103 -2.38 -5.87 2.79
N GLY A 104 -2.64 -5.92 4.09
CA GLY A 104 -2.17 -4.91 5.04
C GLY A 104 -0.88 -5.35 5.74
N THR A 105 0.09 -4.44 5.83
CA THR A 105 1.35 -4.64 6.55
C THR A 105 1.59 -3.44 7.47
N GLU A 106 1.93 -3.70 8.72
CA GLU A 106 2.53 -2.69 9.61
C GLU A 106 4.04 -2.79 9.51
N ILE A 107 4.67 -1.63 9.45
CA ILE A 107 6.12 -1.48 9.43
C ILE A 107 6.55 -0.67 10.65
N ASP A 108 7.64 -1.11 11.26
CA ASP A 108 8.22 -0.50 12.45
C ASP A 108 9.75 -0.63 12.37
N TYR A 109 10.41 0.46 11.96
CA TYR A 109 11.85 0.52 11.74
C TYR A 109 12.51 1.65 12.52
N LEU A 110 13.81 1.51 12.75
CA LEU A 110 14.63 2.55 13.35
C LEU A 110 14.71 3.75 12.41
N ASP A 111 14.41 4.93 12.94
CA ASP A 111 14.48 6.20 12.24
C ASP A 111 14.87 7.29 13.25
N GLU A 112 16.13 7.70 13.23
CA GLU A 112 16.70 8.68 14.17
C GLU A 112 16.08 10.07 14.02
N ASP A 113 15.46 10.36 12.86
CA ASP A 113 14.77 11.62 12.62
C ASP A 113 13.38 11.68 13.30
N GLN A 114 12.86 10.54 13.79
CA GLN A 114 11.59 10.49 14.53
C GLN A 114 11.78 10.80 16.02
N PRO A 115 10.81 11.48 16.68
CA PRO A 115 10.91 11.83 18.10
C PRO A 115 11.13 10.65 19.05
N ASN A 116 10.69 9.46 18.68
CA ASN A 116 10.83 8.22 19.43
C ASN A 116 11.91 7.27 18.85
N GLY A 117 12.69 7.74 17.85
CA GLY A 117 13.68 6.94 17.13
C GLY A 117 13.09 5.85 16.24
N ARG A 118 11.78 5.88 15.96
CA ARG A 118 11.06 4.81 15.25
C ARG A 118 10.06 5.36 14.25
N PHE A 119 10.11 4.84 13.03
CA PHE A 119 9.09 5.05 12.03
C PHE A 119 8.06 3.92 12.08
N ILE A 120 6.82 4.23 12.45
CA ILE A 120 5.71 3.28 12.49
C ILE A 120 4.66 3.71 11.48
N ALA A 121 4.33 2.82 10.55
CA ALA A 121 3.32 3.07 9.53
C ALA A 121 2.61 1.79 9.11
N GLN A 122 1.50 1.96 8.39
CA GLN A 122 0.78 0.89 7.71
C GLN A 122 0.91 1.09 6.20
N ARG A 123 1.07 -0.01 5.49
CA ARG A 123 0.99 -0.07 4.03
C ARG A 123 -0.10 -1.07 3.66
N TRP A 124 -1.09 -0.59 2.93
CA TRP A 124 -2.21 -1.39 2.45
C TRP A 124 -2.11 -1.55 0.95
N TYR A 125 -1.70 -2.75 0.52
CA TYR A 125 -1.55 -3.10 -0.88
C TYR A 125 -2.87 -3.65 -1.43
N PHE A 126 -3.27 -3.15 -2.59
CA PHE A 126 -4.44 -3.59 -3.36
C PHE A 126 -3.98 -4.00 -4.75
N GLY A 127 -4.60 -5.01 -5.36
CA GLY A 127 -4.24 -5.48 -6.71
C GLY A 127 -3.77 -6.92 -6.73
N GLU A 128 -2.73 -7.20 -7.50
CA GLU A 128 -2.20 -8.56 -7.68
C GLU A 128 -1.28 -8.96 -6.51
N VAL A 129 -1.85 -9.07 -5.30
CA VAL A 129 -1.10 -9.30 -4.05
C VAL A 129 -1.14 -10.73 -3.54
N MET A 130 -2.02 -11.57 -4.09
CA MET A 130 -2.14 -12.97 -3.69
C MET A 130 -0.99 -13.81 -4.25
N PRO A 131 -0.63 -14.93 -3.58
CA PRO A 131 0.30 -15.91 -4.15
C PRO A 131 -0.16 -16.34 -5.55
N ARG A 132 0.79 -16.51 -6.46
CA ARG A 132 0.57 -17.08 -7.79
C ARG A 132 0.82 -18.58 -7.75
#